data_AF-A0A8C8BH67-F1
#
_entry.id   AF-A0A8C8BH67-F1
#
_cell.length_a   1.000
_cell.length_b   1.000
_cell.length_c   1.000
_cell.angle_alpha   90.00
_cell.angle_beta   90.00
_cell.angle_gamma   90.00
#
_symmetry.space_group_name_H-M   'P 1'
#
loop_
_entity.id
_entity.type
_entity.pdbx_description
1 polymer ?
#
loop_
_entity_poly.entity_id
_entity_poly.type
_entity_poly.pdbx_seq_one_letter_code
_entity_poly.pdbx_strand_id
1 'polypeptide(L)'
;IFFFWLLHWLPTTTIGGDRCCVTHHLFNFYIDKVFKHCKTEDSYVNRKISSIANSFLSVKRKLEQCHEQNKCMCGQESTEKFKQILVNYEGLNVTSAAIKSLGELDILLDWMEKSG
;
A
#
# COMPACT_ATOMS: atom_id res chain seq x y z
N ILE A 1 -10.13 -12.84 5.90
CA ILE A 1 -9.85 -11.71 4.97
C ILE A 1 -8.38 -11.40 5.10
N PHE A 2 -7.56 -11.56 4.07
CA PHE A 2 -6.18 -11.05 4.00
C PHE A 2 -6.24 -9.92 2.99
N PHE A 3 -5.88 -8.69 3.40
CA PHE A 3 -6.08 -7.51 2.54
C PHE A 3 -5.18 -7.56 1.31
N PHE A 4 -3.97 -8.09 1.48
CA PHE A 4 -2.97 -8.13 0.43
C PHE A 4 -2.87 -9.48 -0.29
N TRP A 5 -3.74 -10.45 0.01
CA TRP A 5 -3.85 -11.67 -0.81
C TRP A 5 -4.21 -11.36 -2.27
N LEU A 6 -4.91 -10.24 -2.50
CA LEU A 6 -5.20 -9.71 -3.84
C LEU A 6 -3.93 -9.29 -4.61
N LEU A 7 -2.81 -8.98 -3.93
CA LEU A 7 -1.52 -8.74 -4.59
C LEU A 7 -0.97 -10.01 -5.25
N HIS A 8 -1.31 -11.19 -4.72
CA HIS A 8 -0.94 -12.46 -5.35
C HIS A 8 -1.75 -12.74 -6.63
N TRP A 9 -2.91 -12.10 -6.78
CA TRP A 9 -3.75 -12.15 -7.99
C TRP A 9 -3.46 -11.00 -8.97
N LEU A 10 -2.52 -10.11 -8.63
CA LEU A 10 -1.99 -9.15 -9.60
C LEU A 10 -1.04 -9.92 -10.53
N PRO A 11 -1.32 -9.99 -11.84
CA PRO A 11 -0.46 -10.70 -12.76
C PRO A 11 0.94 -10.10 -12.67
N THR A 12 1.95 -10.96 -12.47
CA THR A 12 3.36 -10.58 -12.54
C THR A 12 3.74 -10.06 -13.94
N THR A 13 2.88 -10.31 -14.93
CA THR A 13 2.93 -9.82 -16.32
C THR A 13 2.21 -8.47 -16.54
N THR A 14 1.91 -7.72 -15.48
CA THR A 14 1.41 -6.35 -15.59
C THR A 14 2.33 -5.50 -16.47
N ILE A 15 1.75 -4.78 -17.44
CA ILE A 15 2.49 -3.78 -18.22
C ILE A 15 3.14 -2.81 -17.22
N GLY A 16 4.39 -2.40 -17.44
CA GLY A 16 5.18 -1.66 -16.44
C GLY A 16 4.46 -0.44 -15.82
N GLY A 17 3.50 0.16 -16.53
CA GLY A 17 2.62 1.22 -16.03
C GLY A 17 1.65 0.76 -14.91
N ASP A 18 1.00 -0.39 -15.05
CA ASP A 18 0.03 -0.91 -14.08
C ASP A 18 0.69 -1.23 -12.73
N ARG A 19 1.92 -1.74 -12.76
CA ARG A 19 2.69 -2.02 -11.54
C ARG A 19 3.04 -0.74 -10.79
N CYS A 20 3.53 0.27 -11.50
CA CYS A 20 3.79 1.57 -10.91
C CYS A 20 2.51 2.15 -10.29
N CYS A 21 1.38 2.05 -10.99
CA CYS A 21 0.10 2.55 -10.54
C CYS A 21 -0.37 1.88 -9.23
N VAL A 22 -0.35 0.55 -9.19
CA VAL A 22 -0.71 -0.21 -7.99
C VAL A 22 0.22 0.13 -6.83
N THR A 23 1.52 0.22 -7.07
CA THR A 23 2.49 0.61 -6.04
C THR A 23 2.17 2.00 -5.50
N HIS A 24 1.96 2.99 -6.37
CA HIS A 24 1.58 4.35 -5.98
C HIS A 24 0.31 4.36 -5.11
N HIS A 25 -0.74 3.64 -5.51
CA HIS A 25 -1.97 3.53 -4.74
C HIS A 25 -1.77 2.87 -3.37
N LEU A 26 -0.96 1.80 -3.29
CA LEU A 26 -0.66 1.12 -2.03
C LEU A 26 0.09 2.02 -1.06
N PHE A 27 1.12 2.75 -1.51
CA PHE A 27 1.85 3.67 -0.63
C PHE A 27 0.98 4.82 -0.13
N ASN A 28 0.10 5.37 -0.99
CA ASN A 28 -0.90 6.35 -0.57
C ASN A 28 -1.83 5.79 0.48
N PHE A 29 -2.38 4.59 0.25
CA PHE A 29 -3.22 3.89 1.20
C PHE A 29 -2.54 3.68 2.56
N TYR A 30 -1.29 3.21 2.57
CA TYR A 30 -0.57 2.98 3.81
C TYR A 30 -0.33 4.26 4.60
N ILE A 31 0.08 5.35 3.94
CA ILE A 31 0.30 6.65 4.59
C ILE A 31 -1.00 7.27 5.09
N ASP A 32 -2.01 7.33 4.23
CA ASP A 32 -3.21 8.15 4.47
C ASP A 32 -4.27 7.41 5.31
N LYS A 33 -4.29 6.08 5.26
CA LYS A 33 -5.28 5.23 5.94
C LYS A 33 -4.67 4.33 7.02
N VAL A 34 -3.57 3.61 6.75
CA VAL A 34 -3.03 2.61 7.68
C VAL A 34 -2.27 3.27 8.83
N PHE A 35 -1.12 3.90 8.55
CA PHE A 35 -0.26 4.46 9.59
C PHE A 35 -0.95 5.55 10.42
N LYS A 36 -1.88 6.30 9.82
CA LYS A 36 -2.70 7.30 10.52
C LYS A 36 -3.53 6.70 11.68
N HIS A 37 -3.98 5.46 11.55
CA HIS A 37 -4.84 4.78 12.53
C HIS A 37 -4.13 3.65 13.28
N CYS A 38 -2.86 3.37 12.98
CA CYS A 38 -2.01 2.49 13.79
C CYS A 38 -1.45 3.24 15.00
N LYS A 39 -2.19 3.20 16.11
CA LYS A 39 -1.71 3.66 17.42
C LYS A 39 -1.88 2.56 18.46
N THR A 40 -0.86 2.39 19.30
CA THR A 40 -0.88 1.50 20.46
C THR A 40 -0.64 2.30 21.74
N GLU A 41 -0.82 1.69 22.90
CA GLU A 41 -0.46 2.31 24.19
C GLU A 41 1.07 2.36 24.39
N ASP A 42 1.82 1.52 23.67
CA ASP A 42 3.28 1.45 23.76
C ASP A 42 3.95 2.53 22.89
N SER A 43 4.55 3.51 23.57
CA SER A 43 5.29 4.60 22.92
C SER A 43 6.49 4.14 22.09
N TYR A 44 7.16 3.05 22.47
CA TYR A 44 8.28 2.49 21.72
C TYR A 44 7.78 1.88 20.40
N VAL A 45 6.68 1.14 20.43
CA VAL A 45 6.03 0.61 19.23
C VAL A 45 5.57 1.74 18.30
N ASN A 46 4.93 2.78 18.85
CA ASN A 46 4.51 3.95 18.05
C ASN A 46 5.69 4.67 17.38
N ARG A 47 6.86 4.75 18.03
CA ARG A 47 8.08 5.30 17.40
C ARG A 47 8.55 4.45 16.22
N LYS A 48 8.49 3.11 16.35
CA LYS A 48 8.84 2.20 15.24
C LYS A 48 7.86 2.33 14.08
N ILE A 49 6.56 2.38 14.37
CA ILE A 49 5.52 2.64 13.34
C ILE A 49 5.81 3.96 12.62
N SER A 50 6.12 5.03 13.36
CA SER A 50 6.46 6.33 12.78
C SER A 50 7.71 6.27 11.90
N SER A 51 8.73 5.52 12.31
CA SER A 51 9.94 5.31 11.52
C SER A 51 9.63 4.61 10.18
N ILE A 52 8.77 3.59 10.19
CA ILE A 52 8.35 2.87 8.98
C ILE A 52 7.51 3.81 8.09
N ALA A 53 6.57 4.56 8.68
CA ALA A 53 5.75 5.52 7.95
C ALA A 53 6.59 6.57 7.24
N ASN A 54 7.67 7.06 7.86
CA ASN A 54 8.60 8.00 7.22
C ASN A 54 9.34 7.39 6.03
N SER A 55 9.76 6.12 6.12
CA SER A 55 10.34 5.39 4.99
C SER A 55 9.34 5.26 3.84
N PHE A 56 8.08 4.91 4.15
CA PHE A 56 7.01 4.85 3.17
C PHE A 56 6.72 6.21 2.54
N LEU A 57 6.73 7.29 3.32
CA LEU A 57 6.51 8.65 2.84
C LEU A 57 7.59 9.07 1.82
N SER A 58 8.84 8.68 2.04
CA SER A 58 9.93 8.92 1.10
C SER A 58 9.68 8.24 -0.25
N VAL A 59 9.20 7.00 -0.23
CA VAL A 59 8.86 6.25 -1.46
C VAL A 59 7.61 6.82 -2.14
N LYS A 60 6.56 7.13 -1.37
CA LYS A 60 5.34 7.81 -1.87
C LYS A 60 5.69 9.05 -2.69
N ARG A 61 6.54 9.93 -2.16
CA ARG A 61 6.98 11.16 -2.86
C ARG A 61 7.68 10.87 -4.18
N LYS A 62 8.48 9.81 -4.26
CA LYS A 62 9.13 9.42 -5.53
C LYS A 62 8.12 8.88 -6.54
N LEU A 63 7.13 8.10 -6.09
CA LEU A 63 6.07 7.58 -6.94
C LEU A 63 5.13 8.69 -7.44
N GLU A 64 4.82 9.68 -6.60
CA GLU A 64 4.08 10.89 -6.97
C GLU A 64 4.79 11.61 -8.12
N GLN A 65 6.11 11.83 -8.02
CA GLN A 65 6.90 12.43 -9.10
C GLN A 65 6.89 11.60 -10.39
N CYS A 66 6.95 10.27 -10.30
CA CYS A 66 6.82 9.40 -11.47
C CYS A 66 5.44 9.54 -12.14
N HIS A 67 4.38 9.68 -11.34
CA HIS A 67 3.03 9.87 -11.83
C HIS A 67 2.85 11.25 -12.49
N GLU A 68 3.32 12.33 -11.86
CA GLU A 68 3.29 13.69 -12.41
C GLU A 68 4.06 13.81 -13.73
N GLN A 69 5.14 13.04 -13.89
CA GLN A 69 5.92 12.98 -15.12
C GLN A 69 5.31 12.06 -16.20
N ASN A 70 4.10 11.54 -16.00
CA ASN A 70 3.44 10.55 -16.87
C ASN A 70 4.28 9.28 -17.14
N LYS A 71 5.20 8.94 -16.23
CA LYS A 71 5.98 7.69 -16.27
C LYS A 71 5.23 6.51 -15.65
N CYS A 72 4.04 6.77 -15.11
CA CYS A 72 3.20 5.84 -14.39
C CYS A 72 1.77 5.90 -14.96
N MET A 73 1.51 5.12 -16.02
CA MET A 73 0.19 5.04 -16.65
C MET A 73 -0.69 4.06 -15.87
N CYS A 74 -1.80 4.57 -15.32
CA CYS A 74 -2.78 3.74 -14.62
C CYS A 74 -3.83 3.20 -15.60
N GLY A 75 -3.84 1.87 -15.78
CA GLY A 75 -4.90 1.18 -16.48
C GLY A 75 -6.17 0.99 -15.64
N GLN A 76 -7.24 0.56 -16.29
CA GLN A 76 -8.51 0.26 -15.63
C GLN A 76 -8.40 -0.94 -14.68
N GLU A 77 -7.65 -1.99 -15.07
CA GLU A 77 -7.48 -3.20 -14.25
C GLU A 77 -6.77 -2.91 -12.92
N SER A 78 -5.66 -2.16 -12.96
CA SER A 78 -4.91 -1.78 -11.76
C SER A 78 -5.74 -0.94 -10.80
N THR A 79 -6.54 -0.01 -11.35
CA THR A 79 -7.47 0.83 -10.58
C THR A 79 -8.58 0.02 -9.92
N GLU A 80 -9.22 -0.90 -10.65
CA GLU A 80 -10.31 -1.74 -10.13
C GLU A 80 -9.84 -2.70 -9.04
N LYS A 81 -8.67 -3.31 -9.21
CA LYS A 81 -8.08 -4.18 -8.17
C LYS A 81 -7.76 -3.42 -6.89
N PHE A 82 -7.16 -2.23 -7.01
CA PHE A 82 -6.92 -1.39 -5.84
C PHE A 82 -8.24 -0.97 -5.16
N LYS A 83 -9.29 -0.67 -5.95
CA LYS A 83 -10.61 -0.36 -5.41
C LYS A 83 -11.18 -1.51 -4.57
N GLN A 84 -10.96 -2.78 -4.96
CA GLN A 84 -11.38 -3.93 -4.15
C GLN A 84 -10.64 -3.99 -2.80
N ILE A 85 -9.34 -3.70 -2.78
CA ILE A 85 -8.56 -3.60 -1.54
C ILE A 85 -9.17 -2.51 -0.64
N LEU A 86 -9.47 -1.34 -1.21
CA LEU A 86 -10.03 -0.22 -0.47
C LEU A 86 -11.42 -0.55 0.11
N VAL A 87 -12.32 -1.14 -0.69
CA VAL A 87 -13.66 -1.54 -0.23
C VAL A 87 -13.58 -2.56 0.90
N ASN A 88 -12.69 -3.55 0.77
CA ASN A 88 -12.48 -4.53 1.84
C ASN A 88 -12.01 -3.84 3.13
N TYR A 89 -11.07 -2.88 3.02
CA TYR A 89 -10.55 -2.15 4.18
C TYR A 89 -11.65 -1.33 4.87
N GLU A 90 -12.44 -0.60 4.09
CA GLU A 90 -13.51 0.28 4.59
C GLU A 90 -14.70 -0.52 5.16
N GLY A 91 -14.83 -1.80 4.82
CA GLY A 91 -15.80 -2.71 5.42
C GLY A 91 -15.47 -3.18 6.84
N LEU A 92 -14.28 -2.88 7.36
CA LEU A 92 -13.86 -3.25 8.73
C LEU A 92 -13.78 -2.03 9.65
N ASN A 93 -13.68 -2.28 10.96
CA ASN A 93 -13.32 -1.23 11.92
C ASN A 93 -11.93 -0.66 11.57
N VAL A 94 -11.84 0.68 11.47
CA VAL A 94 -10.64 1.37 10.96
C VAL A 94 -9.35 1.00 11.71
N THR A 95 -9.40 0.89 13.04
CA THR A 95 -8.22 0.56 13.85
C THR A 95 -7.81 -0.90 13.66
N SER A 96 -8.78 -1.81 13.68
CA SER A 96 -8.53 -3.24 13.41
C SER A 96 -8.01 -3.47 12.00
N ALA A 97 -8.56 -2.76 11.01
CA ALA A 97 -8.12 -2.81 9.63
C ALA A 97 -6.68 -2.30 9.48
N ALA A 98 -6.36 -1.17 10.10
CA ALA A 98 -5.02 -0.59 10.08
C ALA A 98 -3.98 -1.53 10.72
N ILE A 99 -4.24 -2.06 11.92
CA ILE A 99 -3.34 -3.01 12.60
C ILE A 99 -3.13 -4.25 11.74
N LYS A 100 -4.21 -4.76 11.14
CA LYS A 100 -4.13 -5.92 10.26
C LYS A 100 -3.31 -5.64 9.00
N SER A 101 -3.53 -4.50 8.34
CA SER A 101 -2.73 -4.09 7.18
C SER A 101 -1.25 -3.90 7.53
N LEU A 102 -0.95 -3.34 8.71
CA LEU A 102 0.42 -3.22 9.20
C LEU A 102 1.08 -4.60 9.43
N GLY A 103 0.31 -5.59 9.88
CA GLY A 103 0.79 -6.97 10.06
C GLY A 103 1.04 -7.73 8.74
N GLU A 104 0.52 -7.24 7.62
CA GLU A 104 0.70 -7.82 6.28
C GLU A 104 1.70 -7.01 5.43
N LEU A 105 2.53 -6.17 6.09
CA LEU A 105 3.51 -5.32 5.43
C LEU A 105 4.59 -6.14 4.69
N ASP A 106 4.97 -7.29 5.25
CA ASP A 106 5.90 -8.24 4.64
C ASP A 106 5.42 -8.73 3.27
N ILE A 107 4.11 -8.98 3.11
CA ILE A 107 3.51 -9.37 1.83
C ILE A 107 3.67 -8.25 0.78
N LEU A 108 3.46 -6.99 1.18
CA LEU A 108 3.68 -5.86 0.28
C LEU A 108 5.14 -5.74 -0.14
N LEU A 109 6.07 -5.86 0.83
CA LEU A 109 7.51 -5.74 0.57
C LEU A 109 8.00 -6.88 -0.35
N ASP A 110 7.58 -8.11 -0.11
CA ASP A 110 7.89 -9.28 -0.95
C ASP A 110 7.33 -9.14 -2.37
N TRP A 111 6.09 -8.65 -2.51
CA TRP A 111 5.50 -8.37 -3.82
C TRP A 111 6.30 -7.34 -4.61
N MET A 112 6.79 -6.29 -3.95
CA MET A 112 7.63 -5.28 -4.60
C MET A 112 9.00 -5.82 -5.01
N GLU A 113 9.64 -6.64 -4.16
CA GLU A 113 10.96 -7.22 -4.44
C GLU A 113 10.91 -8.18 -5.65
N LYS A 114 9.89 -9.05 -5.71
CA LYS A 114 9.63 -9.94 -6.85
C LYS A 114 9.26 -9.19 -8.14
N SER A 115 8.96 -7.90 -7.98
CA SER A 115 8.56 -6.99 -9.05
C SER A 115 9.67 -6.01 -9.44
N GLY A 116 10.89 -6.16 -8.92
CA GLY A 116 12.10 -5.48 -9.42
C GLY A 116 12.75 -6.25 -10.55
#